data_AF-A0A7Y3ARH4-F1
#
_entry.id   AF-A0A7Y3ARH4-F1
#
_cell.length_a   1.000
_cell.length_b   1.000
_cell.length_c   1.000
_cell.angle_alpha   90.00
_cell.angle_beta   90.00
_cell.angle_gamma   90.00
#
_symmetry.space_group_name_H-M   'P 1'
#
loop_
_entity.id
_entity.type
_entity.pdbx_description
1 polymer ?
#
loop_
_entity_poly.entity_id
_entity_poly.type
_entity_poly.pdbx_seq_one_letter_code
_entity_poly.pdbx_strand_id
1 'polypeptide(L)'
;MIQDKFIPGRYINLPTALTGQVNPPAGTNDGDFVEMTSKPLRLEQSTRNPGLGGRYSGVSEGVATKIHRNFQYLRYIVYRTTYMNMSGVDVLTGFMQGCRVVVYSDRGRKFIAHIGTGSDAARSTSTKNTWNAFARMPGVQLLAGFNPWAQWNNNLPQAQPGDHFTGVKCIALVTPSLDLYSVALFKHEQNMEAFRVHDIVKMQSMTINELRDI
;
A
#
# COMPACT_ATOMS: atom_id res chain seq x y z
N MET A 1 -15.43 2.98 -6.34
CA MET A 1 -14.31 2.55 -5.49
C MET A 1 -13.13 3.52 -5.65
N ILE A 2 -12.11 3.49 -4.79
CA ILE A 2 -11.01 4.48 -4.83
C ILE A 2 -10.17 4.35 -6.10
N GLN A 3 -10.07 3.16 -6.70
CA GLN A 3 -9.39 3.00 -7.99
C GLN A 3 -10.01 3.90 -9.07
N ASP A 4 -11.30 4.23 -9.01
CA ASP A 4 -11.95 5.15 -9.97
C ASP A 4 -11.48 6.61 -9.81
N LYS A 5 -10.62 6.88 -8.82
CA LYS A 5 -10.04 8.19 -8.50
C LYS A 5 -8.53 8.23 -8.70
N PHE A 6 -7.87 7.08 -8.67
CA PHE A 6 -6.54 6.92 -9.25
C PHE A 6 -6.73 6.87 -10.77
N ILE A 7 -6.43 7.97 -11.46
CA ILE A 7 -6.63 8.06 -12.90
C ILE A 7 -5.26 8.30 -13.52
N PRO A 8 -4.80 7.43 -14.44
CA PRO A 8 -3.55 7.64 -15.17
C PRO A 8 -3.38 9.07 -15.69
N GLY A 9 -2.19 9.64 -15.47
CA GLY A 9 -1.84 11.01 -15.82
C GLY A 9 -2.28 12.09 -14.82
N ARG A 10 -3.04 11.74 -13.77
CA ARG A 10 -3.35 12.68 -12.67
C ARG A 10 -2.34 12.57 -11.54
N TYR A 11 -2.20 13.67 -10.81
CA TYR A 11 -1.38 13.72 -9.61
C TYR A 11 -2.23 13.52 -8.36
N ILE A 12 -1.65 12.83 -7.39
CA ILE A 12 -2.19 12.70 -6.03
C ILE A 12 -1.13 13.26 -5.09
N ASN A 13 -1.54 14.18 -4.23
CA ASN A 13 -0.69 14.68 -3.17
C ASN A 13 -0.77 13.68 -2.02
N LEU A 14 0.27 12.86 -1.87
CA LEU A 14 0.43 11.92 -0.78
C LEU A 14 1.40 12.55 0.22
N PRO A 15 0.92 13.05 1.38
CA PRO A 15 1.79 13.65 2.38
C PRO A 15 2.95 12.73 2.74
N THR A 16 4.12 13.31 2.97
CA THR A 16 5.33 12.54 3.30
C THR A 16 5.12 11.60 4.50
N ALA A 17 4.28 12.02 5.46
CA ALA A 17 3.89 11.24 6.63
C ALA A 17 3.10 9.95 6.31
N LEU A 18 2.52 9.83 5.11
CA LEU A 18 1.91 8.60 4.62
C LEU A 18 2.91 7.77 3.83
N THR A 19 3.71 8.39 2.97
CA THR A 19 4.56 7.66 2.03
C THR A 19 5.89 7.16 2.61
N GLY A 20 6.33 7.73 3.74
CA GLY A 20 7.60 7.38 4.37
C GLY A 20 7.56 6.06 5.14
N GLN A 21 8.74 5.45 5.28
CA GLN A 21 8.97 4.43 6.30
C GLN A 21 8.66 5.03 7.68
N VAL A 22 7.92 4.31 8.50
CA VAL A 22 7.71 4.71 9.89
C VAL A 22 8.76 4.06 10.78
N ASN A 23 9.24 4.80 11.77
CA ASN A 23 10.09 4.20 12.81
C ASN A 23 9.29 3.16 13.61
N PRO A 24 9.90 2.03 13.97
CA PRO A 24 9.24 1.06 14.81
C PRO A 24 8.87 1.65 16.18
N PRO A 25 7.72 1.28 16.76
CA PRO A 25 7.43 1.60 18.15
C PRO A 25 8.52 1.08 19.08
N ALA A 26 8.80 1.82 20.15
CA ALA A 26 9.77 1.39 21.16
C ALA A 26 9.43 0.00 21.71
N GLY A 27 10.44 -0.85 21.87
CA GLY A 27 10.28 -2.21 22.39
C GLY A 27 9.82 -3.26 21.36
N THR A 28 9.64 -2.90 20.09
CA THR A 28 9.36 -3.89 19.03
C THR A 28 10.64 -4.44 18.41
N ASN A 29 10.70 -5.76 18.27
CA ASN A 29 11.77 -6.49 17.61
C ASN A 29 11.46 -6.70 16.13
N ASP A 30 12.44 -7.21 15.40
CA ASP A 30 12.23 -7.62 14.02
C ASP A 30 11.33 -8.86 13.98
N GLY A 31 10.43 -8.89 12.99
CA GLY A 31 9.41 -9.92 12.83
C GLY A 31 8.15 -9.72 13.66
N ASP A 32 8.14 -8.77 14.60
CA ASP A 32 6.95 -8.46 15.38
C ASP A 32 5.78 -8.00 14.51
N PHE A 33 4.57 -8.29 14.99
CA PHE A 33 3.33 -7.76 14.46
C PHE A 33 3.03 -6.41 15.12
N VAL A 34 2.85 -5.38 14.31
CA VAL A 34 2.53 -4.02 14.78
C VAL A 34 1.17 -3.61 14.26
N GLU A 35 0.20 -3.44 15.17
CA GLU A 35 -1.12 -2.94 14.80
C GLU A 35 -1.03 -1.45 14.45
N MET A 36 -1.55 -1.09 13.28
CA MET A 36 -1.58 0.28 12.79
C MET A 36 -2.99 0.84 12.95
N THR A 37 -3.14 1.85 13.80
CA THR A 37 -4.35 2.66 13.84
C THR A 37 -4.26 3.71 12.73
N SER A 38 -5.15 3.63 11.74
CA SER A 38 -5.27 4.63 10.68
C SER A 38 -6.57 5.39 10.85
N LYS A 39 -6.50 6.72 10.95
CA LYS A 39 -7.69 7.56 10.82
C LYS A 39 -8.28 7.39 9.41
N PRO A 40 -9.59 7.52 9.22
CA PRO A 40 -10.18 7.60 7.89
C PRO A 40 -9.53 8.73 7.10
N LEU A 41 -9.17 8.45 5.86
CA LEU A 41 -8.65 9.43 4.91
C LEU A 41 -9.60 9.54 3.72
N ARG A 42 -9.50 10.67 3.03
CA ARG A 42 -10.25 10.91 1.79
C ARG A 42 -9.41 11.56 0.72
N LEU A 43 -9.69 11.19 -0.54
CA LEU A 43 -9.22 11.91 -1.71
C LEU A 43 -10.11 13.12 -1.99
N GLU A 44 -9.49 14.31 -2.04
CA GLU A 44 -10.15 15.56 -2.36
C GLU A 44 -10.52 15.64 -3.85
N GLN A 45 -11.44 16.55 -4.19
CA GLN A 45 -11.83 16.77 -5.57
C GLN A 45 -10.63 17.26 -6.39
N SER A 46 -10.47 16.72 -7.60
CA SER A 46 -9.32 17.08 -8.41
C SER A 46 -9.45 18.48 -8.98
N THR A 47 -8.44 19.31 -8.75
CA THR A 47 -8.33 20.67 -9.28
C THR A 47 -7.21 20.75 -10.31
N ARG A 48 -7.34 21.65 -11.29
CA ARG A 48 -6.26 21.91 -12.25
C ARG A 48 -5.28 22.87 -11.59
N ASN A 49 -3.99 22.55 -11.62
CA ASN A 49 -2.95 23.48 -11.16
C ASN A 49 -2.28 24.10 -12.39
N PRO A 50 -2.50 25.39 -12.70
CA PRO A 50 -1.91 26.02 -13.87
C PRO A 50 -0.39 26.19 -13.76
N GLY A 51 0.16 26.30 -12.54
CA GLY A 51 1.60 26.51 -12.32
C GLY A 51 2.43 25.24 -12.44
N LEU A 52 1.83 24.07 -12.16
CA LEU A 52 2.52 22.77 -12.25
C LEU A 52 2.06 21.92 -13.46
N GLY A 53 0.96 22.31 -14.12
CA GLY A 53 0.34 21.53 -15.18
C GLY A 53 -0.45 20.33 -14.65
N GLY A 54 -1.51 19.91 -15.36
CA GLY A 54 -2.29 18.72 -14.98
C GLY A 54 -3.31 18.93 -13.85
N ARG A 55 -3.81 17.81 -13.31
CA ARG A 55 -4.85 17.77 -12.25
C ARG A 55 -4.34 17.08 -11.00
N TYR A 56 -4.58 17.67 -9.84
CA TYR A 56 -4.12 17.20 -8.53
C TYR A 56 -5.30 16.85 -7.65
N SER A 57 -5.16 15.80 -6.84
CA SER A 57 -6.10 15.47 -5.76
C SER A 57 -5.34 15.46 -4.44
N GLY A 58 -5.79 16.24 -3.46
CA GLY A 58 -5.27 16.18 -2.09
C GLY A 58 -5.69 14.93 -1.35
N VAL A 59 -4.96 14.58 -0.30
CA VAL A 59 -5.40 13.64 0.74
C VAL A 59 -5.59 14.40 2.04
N SER A 60 -6.76 14.25 2.65
CA SER A 60 -7.06 14.84 3.96
C SER A 60 -7.56 13.77 4.93
N GLU A 61 -7.44 14.03 6.23
CA GLU A 61 -8.15 13.27 7.25
C GLU A 61 -9.67 13.48 7.13
N GLY A 62 -10.42 12.46 7.56
CA GLY A 62 -11.87 12.47 7.63
C GLY A 62 -12.56 11.63 6.56
N VAL A 63 -13.89 11.70 6.56
CA VAL A 63 -14.76 10.95 5.65
C VAL A 63 -15.35 11.92 4.62
N ALA A 64 -15.25 11.58 3.35
CA ALA A 64 -15.96 12.25 2.26
C ALA A 64 -17.40 11.70 2.16
N THR A 65 -18.33 12.57 1.76
CA THR A 65 -19.71 12.21 1.40
C THR A 65 -19.76 11.15 0.30
N LYS A 66 -18.80 11.19 -0.65
CA LYS A 66 -18.70 10.20 -1.72
C LYS A 66 -17.85 9.02 -1.25
N ILE A 67 -18.51 7.88 -0.98
CA ILE A 67 -17.90 6.67 -0.41
C ILE A 67 -16.62 6.24 -1.15
N HIS A 68 -16.63 6.30 -2.48
CA HIS A 68 -15.49 5.93 -3.33
C HIS A 68 -14.25 6.84 -3.19
N ARG A 69 -14.27 7.84 -2.31
CA ARG A 69 -13.11 8.69 -2.00
C ARG A 69 -12.48 8.33 -0.66
N ASN A 70 -13.13 7.50 0.14
CA ASN A 70 -12.70 7.13 1.48
C ASN A 70 -11.76 5.94 1.42
N PHE A 71 -10.69 5.99 2.22
CA PHE A 71 -9.75 4.89 2.36
C PHE A 71 -9.05 4.92 3.72
N GLN A 72 -8.42 3.81 4.08
CA GLN A 72 -7.47 3.71 5.17
C GLN A 72 -6.05 3.58 4.61
N TYR A 73 -5.06 4.01 5.39
CA TYR A 73 -3.67 3.90 4.97
C TYR A 73 -2.89 3.00 5.93
N LEU A 74 -2.42 1.87 5.42
CA LEU A 74 -1.55 0.93 6.11
C LEU A 74 -0.09 1.32 5.86
N ARG A 75 0.49 2.04 6.83
CA ARG A 75 1.91 2.40 6.77
C ARG A 75 2.78 1.16 6.98
N TYR A 76 4.01 1.23 6.48
CA TYR A 76 4.97 0.12 6.58
C TYR A 76 6.09 0.43 7.55
N ILE A 77 6.61 -0.64 8.16
CA ILE A 77 7.81 -0.63 8.99
C ILE A 77 8.71 -1.75 8.48
N VAL A 78 9.96 -1.44 8.17
CA VAL A 78 10.91 -2.43 7.63
C VAL A 78 11.20 -3.50 8.69
N TYR A 79 11.27 -4.76 8.24
CA TYR A 79 11.51 -5.96 9.05
C TYR A 79 10.44 -6.24 10.11
N ARG A 80 9.19 -5.82 9.90
CA ARG A 80 8.02 -6.10 10.76
C ARG A 80 6.79 -6.37 9.92
N THR A 81 5.78 -7.01 10.51
CA THR A 81 4.46 -7.13 9.90
C THR A 81 3.54 -6.06 10.47
N THR A 82 3.27 -5.01 9.70
CA THR A 82 2.25 -4.03 10.07
C THR A 82 0.89 -4.54 9.64
N TYR A 83 -0.15 -4.41 10.48
CA TYR A 83 -1.49 -4.86 10.14
C TYR A 83 -2.57 -3.91 10.66
N MET A 84 -3.76 -3.98 10.06
CA MET A 84 -4.92 -3.24 10.56
C MET A 84 -6.24 -3.94 10.21
N ASN A 85 -7.30 -3.62 10.96
CA ASN A 85 -8.64 -4.07 10.64
C ASN A 85 -9.15 -3.39 9.35
N MET A 86 -9.73 -4.16 8.44
CA MET A 86 -10.38 -3.61 7.25
C MET A 86 -11.80 -3.13 7.59
N SER A 87 -11.99 -1.83 7.76
CA SER A 87 -13.26 -1.24 8.21
C SER A 87 -14.25 -0.98 7.07
N GLY A 88 -14.32 -1.87 6.07
CA GLY A 88 -15.26 -1.77 4.94
C GLY A 88 -14.96 -0.65 3.93
N VAL A 89 -13.77 -0.04 4.00
CA VAL A 89 -13.26 0.90 3.00
C VAL A 89 -12.01 0.36 2.32
N ASP A 90 -11.62 0.97 1.21
CA ASP A 90 -10.39 0.62 0.51
C ASP A 90 -9.16 0.90 1.39
N VAL A 91 -8.11 0.10 1.24
CA VAL A 91 -6.85 0.28 1.97
C VAL A 91 -5.71 0.51 0.98
N LEU A 92 -4.99 1.61 1.18
CA LEU A 92 -3.73 1.90 0.50
C LEU A 92 -2.56 1.55 1.41
N THR A 93 -1.45 1.11 0.84
CA THR A 93 -0.22 0.86 1.60
C THR A 93 0.81 1.97 1.41
N GLY A 94 1.81 1.97 2.30
CA GLY A 94 3.12 2.56 2.06
C GLY A 94 3.78 2.10 0.76
N PHE A 95 4.89 2.76 0.39
CA PHE A 95 5.65 2.36 -0.80
C PHE A 95 6.19 0.93 -0.69
N MET A 96 6.01 0.18 -1.77
CA MET A 96 6.30 -1.24 -1.87
C MET A 96 7.58 -1.45 -2.68
N GLN A 97 8.53 -2.21 -2.11
CA GLN A 97 9.72 -2.70 -2.80
C GLN A 97 9.88 -4.19 -2.49
N GLY A 98 9.16 -5.04 -3.23
CA GLY A 98 9.21 -6.50 -3.07
C GLY A 98 8.50 -7.07 -1.83
N CYS A 99 7.97 -6.22 -0.95
CA CYS A 99 7.17 -6.63 0.20
C CYS A 99 5.82 -7.24 -0.24
N ARG A 100 5.17 -7.99 0.67
CA ARG A 100 3.92 -8.70 0.38
C ARG A 100 2.77 -8.10 1.19
N VAL A 101 1.59 -8.06 0.57
CA VAL A 101 0.34 -7.64 1.21
C VAL A 101 -0.60 -8.82 1.27
N VAL A 102 -1.13 -9.10 2.46
CA VAL A 102 -2.01 -10.24 2.69
C VAL A 102 -3.26 -9.80 3.43
N VAL A 103 -4.41 -10.22 2.93
CA VAL A 103 -5.70 -10.10 3.61
C VAL A 103 -6.01 -11.45 4.26
N TYR A 104 -6.32 -11.42 5.54
CA TYR A 104 -6.66 -12.60 6.33
C TYR A 104 -7.86 -12.32 7.23
N SER A 105 -8.48 -13.38 7.73
CA SER A 105 -9.39 -13.30 8.85
C SER A 105 -8.77 -13.99 10.07
N ASP A 106 -8.94 -13.38 11.24
CA ASP A 106 -8.65 -14.00 12.53
C ASP A 106 -9.88 -13.83 13.42
N ARG A 107 -10.43 -14.96 13.90
CA ARG A 107 -11.66 -15.01 14.72
C ARG A 107 -12.82 -14.21 14.12
N GLY A 108 -13.02 -14.33 12.80
CA GLY A 108 -14.10 -13.69 12.06
C GLY A 108 -13.91 -12.19 11.76
N ARG A 109 -12.82 -11.57 12.22
CA ARG A 109 -12.47 -10.19 11.87
C ARG A 109 -11.52 -10.20 10.66
N LYS A 110 -11.75 -9.31 9.69
CA LYS A 110 -10.92 -9.17 8.50
C LYS A 110 -9.81 -8.15 8.74
N PHE A 111 -8.58 -8.53 8.40
CA PHE A 111 -7.38 -7.72 8.54
C PHE A 111 -6.60 -7.70 7.24
N ILE A 112 -5.83 -6.64 7.06
CA ILE A 112 -4.80 -6.52 6.03
C ILE A 112 -3.46 -6.35 6.71
N ALA A 113 -2.47 -7.12 6.25
CA ALA A 113 -1.10 -7.07 6.70
C ALA A 113 -0.17 -6.69 5.54
N HIS A 114 0.85 -5.91 5.87
CA HIS A 114 2.01 -5.65 5.04
C HIS A 114 3.22 -6.25 5.75
N ILE A 115 3.80 -7.27 5.12
CA ILE A 115 4.96 -8.01 5.60
C ILE A 115 6.21 -7.29 5.11
N GLY A 116 6.79 -6.47 5.98
CA GLY A 116 7.88 -5.56 5.65
C GLY A 116 9.21 -6.29 5.53
N THR A 117 9.76 -6.33 4.32
CA THR A 117 11.13 -6.81 4.04
C THR A 117 12.07 -5.63 3.76
N GLY A 118 13.37 -5.87 3.80
CA GLY A 118 14.39 -4.84 3.51
C GLY A 118 15.64 -5.44 2.87
N SER A 119 16.72 -4.65 2.81
CA SER A 119 17.98 -5.05 2.18
C SER A 119 18.75 -6.13 2.96
N ASP A 120 18.49 -6.29 4.26
CA ASP A 120 19.06 -7.34 5.09
C ASP A 120 18.23 -8.63 4.94
N ALA A 121 18.88 -9.66 4.38
CA ALA A 121 18.24 -10.94 4.11
C ALA A 121 17.89 -11.72 5.39
N ALA A 122 18.72 -11.66 6.43
CA ALA A 122 18.49 -12.40 7.67
C ALA A 122 17.26 -11.83 8.42
N ARG A 123 17.17 -10.50 8.50
CA ARG A 123 16.05 -9.81 9.15
C ARG A 123 14.75 -9.98 8.37
N SER A 124 14.82 -9.93 7.04
CA SER A 124 13.68 -10.24 6.16
C SER A 124 13.20 -11.68 6.32
N THR A 125 14.14 -12.63 6.43
CA THR A 125 13.83 -14.05 6.66
C THR A 125 13.16 -14.26 8.00
N SER A 126 13.65 -13.60 9.06
CA SER A 126 13.01 -13.61 10.38
C SER A 126 11.55 -13.14 10.30
N THR A 127 11.30 -12.01 9.64
CA THR A 127 9.94 -11.45 9.49
C THR A 127 9.00 -12.40 8.75
N LYS A 128 9.48 -13.02 7.67
CA LYS A 128 8.74 -14.02 6.91
C LYS A 128 8.45 -15.27 7.73
N ASN A 129 9.41 -15.77 8.49
CA ASN A 129 9.22 -16.93 9.36
C ASN A 129 8.15 -16.66 10.43
N THR A 130 8.15 -15.47 11.05
CA THR A 130 7.12 -15.09 12.02
C THR A 130 5.74 -15.00 11.36
N TRP A 131 5.64 -14.42 10.16
CA TRP A 131 4.40 -14.45 9.38
C TRP A 131 3.94 -15.88 9.07
N ASN A 132 4.83 -16.73 8.54
CA ASN A 132 4.53 -18.10 8.15
C ASN A 132 4.05 -18.93 9.35
N ALA A 133 4.59 -18.70 10.56
CA ALA A 133 4.12 -19.31 11.79
C ALA A 133 2.69 -18.84 12.16
N PHE A 134 2.46 -17.52 12.14
CA PHE A 134 1.14 -16.92 12.40
C PHE A 134 0.07 -17.42 11.42
N ALA A 135 0.39 -17.47 10.13
CA ALA A 135 -0.52 -17.88 9.06
C ALA A 135 -0.99 -19.35 9.15
N ARG A 136 -0.34 -20.16 9.99
CA ARG A 136 -0.68 -21.57 10.27
C ARG A 136 -1.43 -21.75 11.59
N MET A 137 -1.63 -20.70 12.39
CA MET A 137 -2.35 -20.79 13.65
C MET A 137 -3.83 -21.16 13.42
N PRO A 138 -4.43 -21.99 14.30
CA PRO A 138 -5.86 -22.25 14.25
C PRO A 138 -6.67 -20.95 14.37
N GLY A 139 -7.68 -20.79 13.53
CA GLY A 139 -8.53 -19.59 13.50
C GLY A 139 -8.06 -18.49 12.54
N VAL A 140 -6.83 -18.59 12.02
CA VAL A 140 -6.34 -17.71 10.94
C VAL A 140 -6.72 -18.29 9.58
N GLN A 141 -7.47 -17.52 8.80
CA GLN A 141 -7.86 -17.86 7.43
C GLN A 141 -7.26 -16.84 6.46
N LEU A 142 -6.36 -17.28 5.58
CA LEU A 142 -5.84 -16.43 4.51
C LEU A 142 -6.92 -16.28 3.43
N LEU A 143 -7.17 -15.04 3.00
CA LEU A 143 -8.26 -14.73 2.06
C LEU A 143 -7.72 -14.32 0.69
N ALA A 144 -6.71 -13.47 0.66
CA ALA A 144 -6.09 -12.98 -0.57
C ALA A 144 -4.70 -12.42 -0.27
N GLY A 145 -3.83 -12.33 -1.26
CA GLY A 145 -2.57 -11.59 -1.10
C GLY A 145 -1.72 -11.58 -2.36
N PHE A 146 -0.77 -10.66 -2.43
CA PHE A 146 0.03 -10.44 -3.62
C PHE A 146 1.34 -9.70 -3.30
N ASN A 147 2.25 -9.67 -4.27
CA ASN A 147 3.38 -8.73 -4.31
C ASN A 147 3.04 -7.62 -5.30
N PRO A 148 2.74 -6.39 -4.85
CA PRO A 148 2.43 -5.27 -5.74
C PRO A 148 3.57 -4.96 -6.73
N TRP A 149 4.82 -5.23 -6.36
CA TRP A 149 5.97 -4.98 -7.22
C TRP A 149 6.13 -6.01 -8.35
N ALA A 150 5.49 -7.19 -8.24
CA ALA A 150 5.73 -8.31 -9.17
C ALA A 150 5.44 -7.97 -10.64
N GLN A 151 4.41 -7.16 -10.91
CA GLN A 151 4.04 -6.74 -12.27
C GLN A 151 5.08 -5.80 -12.91
N TRP A 152 5.82 -5.06 -12.08
CA TRP A 152 6.73 -4.01 -12.53
C TRP A 152 8.17 -4.50 -12.68
N ASN A 153 8.46 -5.72 -12.20
CA ASN A 153 9.74 -6.38 -12.45
C ASN A 153 9.93 -6.55 -13.96
N ASN A 154 10.96 -5.89 -14.51
CA ASN A 154 11.33 -5.88 -15.94
C ASN A 154 10.36 -5.14 -16.89
N ASN A 155 9.30 -4.53 -16.37
CA ASN A 155 8.39 -3.69 -17.15
C ASN A 155 8.13 -2.37 -16.43
N LEU A 156 9.22 -1.69 -16.06
CA LEU A 156 9.12 -0.40 -15.43
C LEU A 156 8.58 0.61 -16.45
N PRO A 157 7.51 1.34 -16.13
CA PRO A 157 7.04 2.39 -17.00
C PRO A 157 8.11 3.46 -17.19
N GLN A 158 8.04 4.17 -18.31
CA GLN A 158 8.93 5.29 -18.59
C GLN A 158 8.42 6.57 -17.90
N ALA A 159 9.35 7.37 -17.40
CA ALA A 159 9.06 8.70 -16.88
C ALA A 159 8.55 9.61 -18.03
N GLN A 160 7.70 10.57 -17.69
CA GLN A 160 7.18 11.60 -18.58
C GLN A 160 7.68 12.99 -18.15
N PRO A 161 7.57 14.02 -19.02
CA PRO A 161 7.88 15.39 -18.62
C PRO A 161 7.14 15.79 -17.32
N GLY A 162 7.88 16.35 -16.36
CA GLY A 162 7.37 16.71 -15.04
C GLY A 162 7.51 15.62 -13.97
N ASP A 163 7.97 14.42 -14.32
CA ASP A 163 8.34 13.39 -13.36
C ASP A 163 9.79 13.53 -12.88
N HIS A 164 10.03 13.23 -11.62
CA HIS A 164 11.34 13.15 -11.01
C HIS A 164 12.00 11.80 -11.33
N PHE A 165 13.29 11.82 -11.71
CA PHE A 165 14.03 10.64 -12.18
C PHE A 165 14.39 9.60 -11.11
N THR A 166 13.98 9.79 -9.84
CA THR A 166 14.28 8.86 -8.72
C THR A 166 13.53 7.52 -8.78
N GLY A 167 13.00 7.17 -9.96
CA GLY A 167 12.35 5.90 -10.22
C GLY A 167 10.90 5.82 -9.79
N VAL A 168 10.26 4.75 -10.25
CA VAL A 168 8.87 4.40 -9.97
C VAL A 168 8.69 4.08 -8.50
N LYS A 169 7.61 4.60 -7.91
CA LYS A 169 7.07 4.15 -6.63
C LYS A 169 5.87 3.25 -6.89
N CYS A 170 5.61 2.33 -5.99
CA CYS A 170 4.47 1.42 -6.07
C CYS A 170 3.74 1.42 -4.74
N ILE A 171 2.42 1.45 -4.76
CA ILE A 171 1.58 1.17 -3.60
C ILE A 171 0.62 0.03 -3.93
N ALA A 172 0.22 -0.71 -2.91
CA ALA A 172 -0.91 -1.61 -3.01
C ALA A 172 -2.21 -0.83 -2.77
N LEU A 173 -3.25 -1.23 -3.49
CA LEU A 173 -4.63 -0.88 -3.20
C LEU A 173 -5.43 -2.18 -3.03
N VAL A 174 -6.09 -2.33 -1.88
CA VAL A 174 -6.93 -3.49 -1.57
C VAL A 174 -8.33 -3.02 -1.23
N THR A 175 -9.33 -3.62 -1.86
CA THR A 175 -10.74 -3.26 -1.64
C THR A 175 -11.41 -4.14 -0.59
N PRO A 176 -12.56 -3.73 -0.01
CA PRO A 176 -13.36 -4.58 0.87
C PRO A 176 -13.78 -5.92 0.25
N SER A 177 -13.97 -5.93 -1.08
CA SER A 177 -14.30 -7.10 -1.90
C SER A 177 -13.11 -7.98 -2.24
N LEU A 178 -11.93 -7.68 -1.68
CA LEU A 178 -10.66 -8.40 -1.91
C LEU A 178 -10.08 -8.25 -3.32
N ASP A 179 -10.53 -7.27 -4.10
CA ASP A 179 -9.80 -6.90 -5.31
C ASP A 179 -8.44 -6.29 -4.95
N LEU A 180 -7.40 -6.76 -5.61
CA LEU A 180 -6.00 -6.40 -5.38
C LEU A 180 -5.49 -5.57 -6.55
N TYR A 181 -4.90 -4.41 -6.28
CA TYR A 181 -4.36 -3.54 -7.31
C TYR A 181 -2.94 -3.11 -6.97
N SER A 182 -2.10 -3.07 -8.00
CA SER A 182 -0.79 -2.44 -7.96
C SER A 182 -0.85 -1.10 -8.67
N VAL A 183 -0.40 -0.04 -8.01
CA VAL A 183 -0.45 1.32 -8.55
C VAL A 183 0.97 1.84 -8.73
N ALA A 184 1.38 2.06 -9.97
CA ALA A 184 2.66 2.67 -10.30
C ALA A 184 2.54 4.20 -10.25
N LEU A 185 3.50 4.82 -9.58
CA LEU A 185 3.53 6.25 -9.29
C LEU A 185 4.88 6.85 -9.69
N PHE A 186 4.86 8.05 -10.28
CA PHE A 186 6.06 8.88 -10.44
C PHE A 186 5.98 10.10 -9.56
N LYS A 187 7.06 10.40 -8.84
CA LYS A 187 7.14 11.63 -8.06
C LYS A 187 7.20 12.83 -9.02
N HIS A 188 6.53 13.93 -8.73
CA HIS A 188 6.62 15.15 -9.53
C HIS A 188 7.96 15.86 -9.28
N GLU A 189 8.57 16.43 -10.31
CA GLU A 189 9.89 17.06 -10.26
C GLU A 189 9.93 18.29 -9.33
N GLN A 190 8.91 19.13 -9.40
CA GLN A 190 8.86 20.41 -8.65
C GLN A 190 8.03 20.33 -7.36
N ASN A 191 7.31 19.23 -7.13
CA ASN A 191 6.43 19.06 -5.97
C ASN A 191 6.64 17.68 -5.38
N MET A 192 7.40 17.64 -4.29
CA MET A 192 7.86 16.38 -3.71
C MET A 192 6.78 15.59 -2.97
N GLU A 193 5.57 16.13 -2.81
CA GLU A 193 4.42 15.40 -2.26
C GLU A 193 3.45 14.92 -3.35
N ALA A 194 3.62 15.39 -4.59
CA ALA A 194 2.77 15.00 -5.70
C ALA A 194 3.31 13.76 -6.42
N PHE A 195 2.42 12.80 -6.66
CA PHE A 195 2.72 11.59 -7.39
C PHE A 195 1.77 11.43 -8.58
N ARG A 196 2.31 11.40 -9.79
CA ARG A 196 1.57 11.06 -10.99
C ARG A 196 1.19 9.58 -10.93
N VAL A 197 -0.09 9.28 -11.07
CA VAL A 197 -0.56 7.93 -11.32
C VAL A 197 -0.13 7.55 -12.74
N HIS A 198 0.78 6.61 -12.87
CA HIS A 198 1.18 6.10 -14.18
C HIS A 198 0.15 5.11 -14.68
N ASP A 199 -0.04 4.02 -13.93
CA ASP A 199 -0.91 2.92 -14.30
C ASP A 199 -1.39 2.16 -13.06
N ILE A 200 -2.47 1.40 -13.23
CA ILE A 200 -3.15 0.65 -12.18
C ILE A 200 -3.48 -0.73 -12.74
N VAL A 201 -2.88 -1.75 -12.17
CA VAL A 201 -3.04 -3.13 -12.64
C VAL A 201 -3.79 -3.93 -11.59
N LYS A 202 -4.88 -4.57 -11.99
CA LYS A 202 -5.56 -5.56 -11.15
C LYS A 202 -4.70 -6.83 -11.09
N MET A 203 -4.39 -7.25 -9.88
CA MET A 203 -3.50 -8.37 -9.60
C MET A 203 -4.31 -9.62 -9.25
N GLN A 204 -3.79 -10.78 -9.63
CA GLN A 204 -4.30 -12.05 -9.14
C GLN A 204 -3.78 -12.29 -7.72
N SER A 205 -4.60 -12.92 -6.89
CA SER A 205 -4.14 -13.40 -5.59
C SER A 205 -3.16 -14.55 -5.79
N MET A 206 -2.12 -14.58 -4.97
CA MET A 206 -1.33 -15.77 -4.71
C MET A 206 -2.23 -16.87 -4.12
N THR A 207 -1.82 -18.11 -4.31
CA THR A 207 -2.46 -19.28 -3.71
C THR A 207 -2.29 -19.26 -2.18
N ILE A 208 -3.15 -19.99 -1.47
CA ILE A 208 -3.07 -20.08 0.00
C ILE A 208 -1.72 -20.64 0.46
N ASN A 209 -1.13 -21.59 -0.28
CA ASN A 209 0.17 -22.16 0.06
C ASN A 209 1.28 -21.11 -0.08
N GLU A 210 1.30 -20.35 -1.17
CA GLU A 210 2.27 -19.25 -1.34
C GLU A 210 2.10 -18.15 -0.28
N LEU A 211 0.89 -17.94 0.24
CA LEU A 211 0.65 -16.98 1.34
C LEU A 211 1.04 -17.50 2.72
N ARG A 212 1.17 -18.82 2.90
CA ARG A 212 1.68 -19.47 4.13
C ARG A 212 3.20 -19.58 4.15
N ASP A 213 3.84 -19.49 2.98
CA ASP A 213 5.26 -19.74 2.75
C ASP A 213 5.90 -18.57 1.98
N ILE A 214 5.88 -17.37 2.58
CA ILE A 214 6.35 -16.11 1.94
C ILE A 214 7.85 -15.91 2.07
#